data_AF-A0A2E2CS99-F1
#
_entry.id   AF-A0A2E2CS99-F1
#
_cell.length_a   1.000
_cell.length_b   1.000
_cell.length_c   1.000
_cell.angle_alpha   90.00
_cell.angle_beta   90.00
_cell.angle_gamma   90.00
#
_symmetry.space_group_name_H-M   'P 1'
#
loop_
_entity.id
_entity.type
_entity.pdbx_description
1 polymer ?
#
loop_
_entity_poly.entity_id
_entity_poly.type
_entity_poly.pdbx_seq_one_letter_code
_entity_poly.pdbx_strand_id
1 'polypeptide(L)'
;MAEEIIPTEISADGHGEMSFRLGDIVLEKKFSDLHPMLATVDQIRHEWKFQFKLLRHEWGQPHLMTMLTGIFAFLLGSISADLFAGGDPKVTGIDGLAEIGGFAFFQLVISGILWLWFFIQISVNFPVMRGHIINVIIIWSSLFLSQVLLHVNSPNFPIGASPGDALGGVMLTAVGCFFTYFFWKAVTETRDYHVQENHVHTDVRVMEEAMAEHSLFAWTIMVVTWVLTMVINGWSGAHFIAERDVTNYAVYAVHLISGVVLIYLLMHMLWFPQRMLGEGAKVRTKAAAAADADLLIEGVILAAEGECPSCEANAPISQNENGETIVDCASPNCNSRGVAGETCEGCNEKYPTRYTCTNCGINSPVVDFIPDKEAW
;
A
#
# COMPACT_ATOMS: atom_id res chain seq x y z
N MET A 1 -7.00 -12.75 56.42
CA MET A 1 -6.01 -12.37 55.39
C MET A 1 -6.84 -11.96 54.20
N ALA A 2 -7.01 -10.65 54.03
CA ALA A 2 -7.80 -10.07 52.95
C ALA A 2 -6.94 -10.07 51.69
N GLU A 3 -7.46 -10.69 50.64
CA GLU A 3 -6.86 -10.69 49.30
C GLU A 3 -7.31 -9.40 48.62
N GLU A 4 -6.35 -8.49 48.43
CA GLU A 4 -6.54 -7.20 47.79
C GLU A 4 -6.73 -7.44 46.29
N ILE A 5 -7.98 -7.43 45.84
CA ILE A 5 -8.34 -7.40 44.43
C ILE A 5 -8.07 -5.96 43.96
N ILE A 6 -6.93 -5.75 43.31
CA ILE A 6 -6.64 -4.51 42.60
C ILE A 6 -7.63 -4.43 41.42
N PRO A 7 -8.50 -3.41 41.34
CA PRO A 7 -9.37 -3.26 40.19
C PRO A 7 -8.50 -2.79 39.02
N THR A 8 -8.42 -3.62 37.98
CA THR A 8 -7.99 -3.18 36.64
C THR A 8 -8.92 -2.07 36.19
N GLU A 9 -8.44 -0.83 36.26
CA GLU A 9 -9.01 0.27 35.50
C GLU A 9 -8.95 -0.11 34.02
N ILE A 10 -10.11 -0.36 33.44
CA ILE A 10 -10.28 -0.48 32.00
C ILE A 10 -10.17 0.96 31.48
N SER A 11 -8.97 1.37 31.09
CA SER A 11 -8.76 2.61 30.34
C SER A 11 -9.42 2.47 28.98
N ALA A 12 -10.28 3.44 28.64
CA ALA A 12 -11.05 3.48 27.41
C ALA A 12 -10.22 3.95 26.19
N ASP A 13 -9.14 3.25 25.87
CA ASP A 13 -8.40 3.39 24.61
C ASP A 13 -7.99 2.01 24.10
N GLY A 14 -8.81 1.43 23.22
CA GLY A 14 -8.57 0.13 22.58
C GLY A 14 -7.53 0.17 21.45
N HIS A 15 -6.83 1.29 21.26
CA HIS A 15 -5.77 1.47 20.29
C HIS A 15 -4.43 1.63 21.00
N GLY A 16 -3.75 0.53 21.41
CA GLY A 16 -2.40 0.72 21.95
C GLY A 16 -1.64 -0.44 22.59
N GLU A 17 -2.25 -1.58 22.92
CA GLU A 17 -1.49 -2.63 23.59
C GLU A 17 -0.89 -3.63 22.59
N MET A 18 0.32 -3.33 22.10
CA MET A 18 1.21 -4.37 21.60
C MET A 18 1.57 -5.30 22.77
N SER A 19 1.45 -6.61 22.56
CA SER A 19 1.75 -7.63 23.59
C SER A 19 3.20 -7.59 24.09
N PHE A 20 4.09 -6.97 23.29
CA PHE A 20 5.47 -6.68 23.63
C PHE A 20 5.83 -5.31 23.06
N ARG A 21 6.67 -4.53 23.75
CA ARG A 21 7.25 -3.31 23.18
C ARG A 21 8.64 -3.57 22.61
N LEU A 22 9.03 -2.78 21.61
CA LEU A 22 10.36 -2.85 21.02
C LEU A 22 11.44 -2.54 22.07
N GLY A 23 11.19 -1.55 22.94
CA GLY A 23 12.10 -1.14 24.02
C GLY A 23 12.44 -2.26 25.02
N ASP A 24 11.53 -3.22 25.21
CA ASP A 24 11.70 -4.30 26.19
C ASP A 24 12.62 -5.43 25.69
N ILE A 25 13.05 -5.38 24.43
CA ILE A 25 13.87 -6.44 23.86
C ILE A 25 15.33 -6.23 24.17
N VAL A 26 15.90 -7.21 24.87
CA VAL A 26 17.31 -7.24 25.19
C VAL A 26 18.05 -8.20 24.25
N LEU A 27 19.15 -7.73 23.67
CA LEU A 27 20.11 -8.55 22.96
C LEU A 27 21.11 -9.14 23.94
N GLU A 28 21.33 -10.46 23.88
CA GLU A 28 22.31 -11.15 24.75
C GLU A 28 23.76 -10.76 24.46
N LYS A 29 24.04 -10.34 23.23
CA LYS A 29 25.36 -9.88 22.79
C LYS A 29 25.20 -8.68 21.87
N LYS A 30 25.90 -7.59 22.17
CA LYS A 30 25.98 -6.40 21.33
C LYS A 30 27.30 -6.43 20.56
N PHE A 31 27.22 -6.35 19.24
CA PHE A 31 28.39 -6.23 18.38
C PHE A 31 28.97 -4.81 18.38
N SER A 32 28.23 -3.80 18.85
CA SER A 32 28.71 -2.45 19.11
C SER A 32 29.89 -2.42 20.07
N ASP A 33 29.97 -3.40 20.97
CA ASP A 33 31.06 -3.53 21.95
C ASP A 33 32.39 -3.93 21.29
N LEU A 34 32.34 -4.51 20.09
CA LEU A 34 33.52 -4.84 19.28
C LEU A 34 33.93 -3.66 18.39
N HIS A 35 32.98 -3.01 17.72
CA HIS A 35 33.26 -1.84 16.87
C HIS A 35 32.00 -0.98 16.65
N PRO A 36 32.08 0.37 16.74
CA PRO A 36 30.92 1.26 16.62
C PRO A 36 30.19 1.16 15.27
N MET A 37 30.87 0.78 14.17
CA MET A 37 30.20 0.54 12.89
C MET A 37 29.23 -0.65 12.90
N LEU A 38 29.31 -1.55 13.88
CA LEU A 38 28.41 -2.68 14.02
C LEU A 38 27.12 -2.34 14.78
N ALA A 39 26.96 -1.09 15.24
CA ALA A 39 25.73 -0.63 15.90
C ALA A 39 24.49 -0.81 15.01
N THR A 40 24.61 -0.59 13.70
CA THR A 40 23.52 -0.82 12.74
C THR A 40 23.10 -2.29 12.70
N VAL A 41 24.07 -3.22 12.80
CA VAL A 41 23.78 -4.66 12.82
C VAL A 41 23.02 -5.04 14.09
N ASP A 42 23.36 -4.44 15.23
CA ASP A 42 22.62 -4.66 16.47
C ASP A 42 21.20 -4.11 16.39
N GLN A 43 20.99 -2.94 15.78
CA GLN A 43 19.65 -2.40 15.54
C GLN A 43 18.79 -3.37 14.70
N ILE A 44 19.35 -3.90 13.61
CA ILE A 44 18.65 -4.88 12.75
C ILE A 44 18.28 -6.13 13.55
N ARG A 45 19.24 -6.67 14.32
CA ARG A 45 19.01 -7.87 15.14
C ARG A 45 17.95 -7.64 16.20
N HIS A 46 17.94 -6.46 16.81
CA HIS A 46 16.97 -6.07 17.82
C HIS A 46 15.55 -6.03 17.23
N GLU A 47 15.36 -5.29 16.15
CA GLU A 47 14.07 -5.16 15.47
C GLU A 47 13.61 -6.48 14.82
N TRP A 48 14.50 -7.30 14.26
CA TRP A 48 14.10 -8.63 13.75
C TRP A 48 13.72 -9.60 14.88
N LYS A 49 14.41 -9.55 16.02
CA LYS A 49 14.04 -10.34 17.20
C LYS A 49 12.65 -9.94 17.69
N PHE A 50 12.34 -8.63 17.67
CA PHE A 50 11.00 -8.11 17.94
C PHE A 50 9.95 -8.67 16.97
N GLN A 51 10.16 -8.43 15.67
CA GLN A 51 9.26 -8.87 14.61
C GLN A 51 8.99 -10.37 14.69
N PHE A 52 10.02 -11.18 14.90
CA PHE A 52 9.87 -12.63 14.95
C PHE A 52 9.16 -13.13 16.22
N LYS A 53 9.40 -12.49 17.37
CA LYS A 53 8.67 -12.80 18.60
C LYS A 53 7.18 -12.48 18.45
N LEU A 54 6.88 -11.33 17.85
CA LEU A 54 5.51 -10.89 17.58
C LEU A 54 4.83 -11.79 16.53
N LEU A 55 5.56 -12.14 15.45
CA LEU A 55 5.08 -13.04 14.40
C LEU A 55 4.66 -14.39 14.96
N ARG A 56 5.49 -15.00 15.82
CA ARG A 56 5.14 -16.28 16.47
C ARG A 56 3.92 -16.21 17.37
N HIS A 57 3.65 -15.04 17.94
CA HIS A 57 2.49 -14.84 18.81
C HIS A 57 1.20 -14.64 18.01
N GLU A 58 1.29 -13.96 16.85
CA GLU A 58 0.12 -13.53 16.08
C GLU A 58 -0.22 -14.39 14.87
N TRP A 59 0.76 -15.09 14.28
CA TRP A 59 0.50 -15.95 13.12
C TRP A 59 -0.31 -17.18 13.53
N GLY A 60 -1.63 -17.03 13.43
CA GLY A 60 -2.59 -18.11 13.58
C GLY A 60 -2.74 -18.98 12.33
N GLN A 61 -3.73 -19.88 12.41
CA GLN A 61 -4.09 -20.80 11.31
C GLN A 61 -4.30 -20.11 9.95
N PRO A 62 -5.00 -18.96 9.84
CA PRO A 62 -5.23 -18.32 8.53
C PRO A 62 -3.93 -17.92 7.82
N HIS A 63 -2.94 -17.41 8.55
CA HIS A 63 -1.64 -17.02 8.02
C HIS A 63 -0.85 -18.23 7.52
N LEU A 64 -0.80 -19.29 8.33
CA LEU A 64 -0.11 -20.53 7.96
C LEU A 64 -0.74 -21.21 6.75
N MET A 65 -2.08 -21.28 6.69
CA MET A 65 -2.79 -21.83 5.54
C MET A 65 -2.52 -21.03 4.28
N THR A 66 -2.47 -19.70 4.37
CA THR A 66 -2.14 -18.83 3.23
C THR A 66 -0.70 -19.07 2.76
N MET A 67 0.25 -19.18 3.68
CA MET A 67 1.64 -19.50 3.35
C MET A 67 1.75 -20.85 2.64
N LEU A 68 1.05 -21.87 3.16
CA LEU A 68 1.02 -23.19 2.54
C LEU A 68 0.39 -23.15 1.15
N THR A 69 -0.72 -22.43 0.95
CA THR A 69 -1.31 -22.24 -0.39
C THR A 69 -0.28 -21.70 -1.37
N GLY A 70 0.44 -20.63 -1.00
CA GLY A 70 1.47 -20.05 -1.86
C GLY A 70 2.61 -21.01 -2.15
N ILE A 71 3.07 -21.75 -1.14
CA ILE A 71 4.14 -22.76 -1.30
C ILE A 71 3.68 -23.88 -2.24
N PHE A 72 2.46 -24.39 -2.08
CA PHE A 72 1.91 -25.41 -2.98
C PHE A 72 1.72 -24.87 -4.39
N ALA A 73 1.22 -23.64 -4.55
CA ALA A 73 1.09 -23.01 -5.87
C ALA A 73 2.44 -22.94 -6.59
N PHE A 74 3.48 -22.52 -5.88
CA PHE A 74 4.85 -22.46 -6.41
C PHE A 74 5.41 -23.84 -6.74
N LEU A 75 5.38 -24.80 -5.81
CA LEU A 75 5.94 -26.14 -6.04
C LEU A 75 5.25 -26.88 -7.20
N LEU A 76 3.91 -26.75 -7.32
CA LEU A 76 3.16 -27.28 -8.45
C LEU A 76 3.48 -26.56 -9.76
N GLY A 77 3.95 -25.31 -9.74
CA GLY A 77 4.43 -24.64 -10.95
C GLY A 77 5.85 -25.06 -11.33
N SER A 78 6.71 -25.29 -10.33
CA SER A 78 8.15 -25.44 -10.51
C SER A 78 8.64 -26.88 -10.60
N ILE A 79 7.82 -27.89 -10.28
CA ILE A 79 8.22 -29.31 -10.30
C ILE A 79 7.37 -30.08 -11.31
N SER A 80 7.84 -30.30 -12.54
CA SER A 80 7.11 -31.11 -13.52
C SER A 80 8.03 -32.11 -14.21
N ALA A 81 7.46 -33.25 -14.65
CA ALA A 81 8.21 -34.26 -15.41
C ALA A 81 8.75 -33.69 -16.73
N ASP A 82 7.99 -32.80 -17.37
CA ASP A 82 8.38 -32.14 -18.62
C ASP A 82 9.56 -31.18 -18.41
N LEU A 83 9.68 -30.56 -17.24
CA LEU A 83 10.85 -29.75 -16.88
C LEU A 83 12.12 -30.61 -16.79
N PHE A 84 12.02 -31.81 -16.21
CA PHE A 84 13.15 -32.73 -16.10
C PHE A 84 13.55 -33.36 -17.44
N ALA A 85 12.61 -33.44 -18.39
CA ALA A 85 12.86 -33.98 -19.72
C ALA A 85 13.51 -32.98 -20.69
N GLY A 86 13.56 -31.68 -20.34
CA GLY A 86 14.13 -30.61 -21.18
C GLY A 86 13.26 -30.17 -22.36
N GLY A 87 12.27 -30.99 -22.75
CA GLY A 87 11.32 -30.71 -23.84
C GLY A 87 11.96 -30.68 -25.23
N ASP A 88 11.14 -30.48 -26.27
CA ASP A 88 11.64 -30.19 -27.63
C ASP A 88 11.79 -28.66 -27.82
N PRO A 89 13.01 -28.12 -27.99
CA PRO A 89 13.22 -26.69 -28.17
C PRO A 89 12.69 -26.14 -29.50
N LYS A 90 12.22 -26.98 -30.42
CA LYS A 90 11.63 -26.56 -31.70
C LYS A 90 10.15 -26.26 -31.61
N VAL A 91 9.48 -26.70 -30.55
CA VAL A 91 8.05 -26.49 -30.36
C VAL A 91 7.85 -25.39 -29.33
N THR A 92 7.17 -24.32 -29.71
CA THR A 92 7.00 -23.12 -28.88
C THR A 92 5.59 -22.57 -28.98
N GLY A 93 5.20 -21.70 -28.05
CA GLY A 93 3.89 -21.06 -28.05
C GLY A 93 2.74 -22.04 -27.75
N ILE A 94 1.63 -21.91 -28.47
CA ILE A 94 0.41 -22.71 -28.25
C ILE A 94 0.66 -24.18 -28.59
N ASP A 95 1.44 -24.45 -29.63
CA ASP A 95 1.80 -25.81 -30.03
C ASP A 95 2.65 -26.49 -28.95
N GLY A 96 3.54 -25.74 -28.29
CA GLY A 96 4.33 -26.23 -27.16
C GLY A 96 3.46 -26.54 -25.94
N LEU A 97 2.43 -25.72 -25.67
CA LEU A 97 1.47 -25.99 -24.60
C LEU A 97 0.61 -27.25 -24.87
N ALA A 98 0.34 -27.56 -26.14
CA ALA A 98 -0.42 -28.74 -26.53
C ALA A 98 0.40 -30.04 -26.43
N GLU A 99 1.73 -29.95 -26.45
CA GLU A 99 2.65 -31.09 -26.34
C GLU A 99 2.95 -31.49 -24.88
N ILE A 100 2.66 -30.61 -23.92
CA ILE A 100 2.81 -30.87 -22.48
C ILE A 100 2.00 -32.12 -22.08
N GLY A 101 2.60 -32.99 -21.27
CA GLY A 101 1.92 -34.18 -20.78
C GLY A 101 0.65 -33.80 -20.00
N GLY A 102 -0.46 -34.53 -20.19
CA GLY A 102 -1.76 -34.17 -19.58
C GLY A 102 -1.71 -33.96 -18.06
N PHE A 103 -0.85 -34.68 -17.35
CA PHE A 103 -0.60 -34.48 -15.92
C PHE A 103 0.09 -33.14 -15.62
N ALA A 104 1.16 -32.78 -16.35
CA ALA A 104 1.85 -31.52 -16.17
C ALA A 104 0.98 -30.32 -16.56
N PHE A 105 0.17 -30.46 -17.60
CA PHE A 105 -0.84 -29.45 -17.97
C PHE A 105 -1.84 -29.22 -16.83
N PHE A 106 -2.40 -30.29 -16.26
CA PHE A 106 -3.32 -30.18 -15.13
C PHE A 106 -2.64 -29.54 -13.91
N GLN A 107 -1.39 -29.89 -13.64
CA GLN A 107 -0.59 -29.32 -12.57
C GLN A 107 -0.38 -27.81 -12.72
N LEU A 108 -0.07 -27.34 -13.94
CA LEU A 108 0.06 -25.92 -14.26
C LEU A 108 -1.25 -25.15 -14.06
N VAL A 109 -2.38 -25.72 -14.49
CA VAL A 109 -3.71 -25.10 -14.29
C VAL A 109 -4.02 -24.97 -12.80
N ILE A 110 -3.79 -26.03 -12.00
CA ILE A 110 -3.97 -25.96 -10.55
C ILE A 110 -3.05 -24.92 -9.91
N SER A 111 -1.77 -24.89 -10.30
CA SER A 111 -0.83 -23.87 -9.82
C SER A 111 -1.35 -22.47 -10.07
N GLY A 112 -1.85 -22.19 -11.28
CA GLY A 112 -2.44 -20.89 -11.62
C GLY A 112 -3.66 -20.53 -10.76
N ILE A 113 -4.58 -21.48 -10.53
CA ILE A 113 -5.75 -21.28 -9.66
C ILE A 113 -5.30 -21.01 -8.21
N LEU A 114 -4.31 -21.75 -7.70
CA LEU A 114 -3.79 -21.57 -6.35
C LEU A 114 -3.06 -20.24 -6.19
N TRP A 115 -2.35 -19.74 -7.22
CA TRP A 115 -1.76 -18.40 -7.20
C TRP A 115 -2.84 -17.33 -7.09
N LEU A 116 -3.91 -17.42 -7.89
CA LEU A 116 -5.04 -16.49 -7.79
C LEU A 116 -5.66 -16.53 -6.39
N TRP A 117 -5.89 -17.74 -5.86
CA TRP A 117 -6.42 -17.94 -4.51
C TRP A 117 -5.50 -17.38 -3.43
N PHE A 118 -4.19 -17.57 -3.56
CA PHE A 118 -3.19 -17.03 -2.65
C PHE A 118 -3.22 -15.49 -2.60
N PHE A 119 -3.32 -14.81 -3.74
CA PHE A 119 -3.46 -13.35 -3.76
C PHE A 119 -4.78 -12.87 -3.14
N ILE A 120 -5.88 -13.61 -3.33
CA ILE A 120 -7.15 -13.34 -2.64
C ILE A 120 -6.97 -13.50 -1.13
N GLN A 121 -6.36 -14.59 -0.66
CA GLN A 121 -6.09 -14.82 0.76
C GLN A 121 -5.21 -13.72 1.38
N ILE A 122 -4.17 -13.29 0.67
CA ILE A 122 -3.36 -12.12 1.06
C ILE A 122 -4.23 -10.88 1.21
N SER A 123 -5.13 -10.60 0.26
CA SER A 123 -6.00 -9.42 0.31
C SER A 123 -7.04 -9.41 1.44
N VAL A 124 -7.38 -10.60 1.93
CA VAL A 124 -8.32 -10.80 3.04
C VAL A 124 -7.59 -10.76 4.38
N ASN A 125 -6.46 -11.45 4.50
CA ASN A 125 -5.69 -11.49 5.75
C ASN A 125 -4.91 -10.19 5.99
N PHE A 126 -4.57 -9.47 4.92
CA PHE A 126 -3.84 -8.20 5.00
C PHE A 126 -4.62 -7.01 4.40
N PRO A 127 -5.79 -6.62 4.96
CA PRO A 127 -6.66 -5.60 4.39
C PRO A 127 -6.03 -4.21 4.28
N VAL A 128 -5.16 -3.82 5.21
CA VAL A 128 -4.47 -2.50 5.20
C VAL A 128 -3.59 -2.36 3.95
N MET A 129 -3.04 -3.49 3.49
CA MET A 129 -2.16 -3.57 2.33
C MET A 129 -2.91 -3.79 1.01
N ARG A 130 -4.24 -3.97 1.03
CA ARG A 130 -5.05 -4.34 -0.15
C ARG A 130 -4.86 -3.38 -1.32
N GLY A 131 -4.78 -2.08 -1.05
CA GLY A 131 -4.57 -1.04 -2.06
C GLY A 131 -3.26 -1.15 -2.83
N HIS A 132 -2.27 -1.88 -2.28
CA HIS A 132 -0.96 -2.05 -2.89
C HIS A 132 -0.66 -3.47 -3.38
N ILE A 133 -1.61 -4.41 -3.29
CA ILE A 133 -1.43 -5.78 -3.81
C ILE A 133 -1.16 -5.76 -5.31
N ILE A 134 -1.82 -4.87 -6.06
CA ILE A 134 -1.57 -4.70 -7.50
C ILE A 134 -0.12 -4.28 -7.73
N ASN A 135 0.42 -3.35 -6.95
CA ASN A 135 1.83 -2.94 -7.06
C ASN A 135 2.76 -4.12 -6.77
N VAL A 136 2.47 -4.93 -5.75
CA VAL A 136 3.25 -6.13 -5.43
C VAL A 136 3.23 -7.14 -6.58
N ILE A 137 2.07 -7.35 -7.21
CA ILE A 137 1.95 -8.23 -8.39
C ILE A 137 2.78 -7.66 -9.55
N ILE A 138 2.73 -6.35 -9.81
CA ILE A 138 3.53 -5.70 -10.86
C ILE A 138 5.03 -5.87 -10.57
N ILE A 139 5.47 -5.68 -9.33
CA ILE A 139 6.87 -5.90 -8.92
C ILE A 139 7.26 -7.36 -9.19
N TRP A 140 6.43 -8.30 -8.75
CA TRP A 140 6.67 -9.73 -8.93
C TRP A 140 6.77 -10.09 -10.43
N SER A 141 5.76 -9.74 -11.22
CA SER A 141 5.74 -10.05 -12.65
C SER A 141 6.87 -9.39 -13.42
N SER A 142 7.19 -8.12 -13.13
CA SER A 142 8.26 -7.40 -13.83
C SER A 142 9.64 -7.98 -13.52
N LEU A 143 9.96 -8.28 -12.26
CA LEU A 143 11.25 -8.85 -11.88
C LEU A 143 11.43 -10.28 -12.41
N PHE A 144 10.39 -11.13 -12.36
CA PHE A 144 10.48 -12.48 -12.93
C PHE A 144 10.58 -12.47 -14.46
N LEU A 145 9.72 -11.70 -15.14
CA LEU A 145 9.74 -11.62 -16.59
C LEU A 145 11.03 -11.00 -17.10
N SER A 146 11.60 -10.05 -16.35
CA SER A 146 12.94 -9.52 -16.59
C SER A 146 13.98 -10.65 -16.65
N GLN A 147 14.03 -11.54 -15.66
CA GLN A 147 14.99 -12.64 -15.64
C GLN A 147 14.80 -13.59 -16.83
N VAL A 148 13.55 -13.86 -17.24
CA VAL A 148 13.29 -14.65 -18.46
C VAL A 148 13.86 -13.95 -19.69
N LEU A 149 13.55 -12.67 -19.91
CA LEU A 149 14.02 -11.93 -21.09
C LEU A 149 15.55 -11.80 -21.15
N LEU A 150 16.23 -11.69 -20.01
CA LEU A 150 17.70 -11.67 -19.95
C LEU A 150 18.33 -12.98 -20.44
N HIS A 151 17.62 -14.10 -20.32
CA HIS A 151 18.12 -15.43 -20.70
C HIS A 151 17.72 -15.87 -22.12
N VAL A 152 16.69 -15.28 -22.73
CA VAL A 152 16.20 -15.68 -24.07
C VAL A 152 17.31 -15.65 -25.12
N ASN A 153 18.05 -14.54 -25.19
CA ASN A 153 19.15 -14.34 -26.15
C ASN A 153 20.53 -14.62 -25.54
N SER A 154 20.60 -14.91 -24.23
CA SER A 154 21.85 -15.09 -23.51
C SER A 154 21.68 -16.14 -22.40
N PRO A 155 21.71 -17.45 -22.75
CA PRO A 155 21.47 -18.52 -21.78
C PRO A 155 22.38 -18.50 -20.54
N ASN A 156 23.60 -17.97 -20.69
CA ASN A 156 24.58 -17.85 -19.61
C ASN A 156 24.58 -16.48 -18.92
N PHE A 157 23.49 -15.70 -19.04
CA PHE A 157 23.38 -14.36 -18.44
C PHE A 157 23.80 -14.36 -16.95
N PRO A 158 24.64 -13.42 -16.49
CA PRO A 158 25.08 -12.19 -17.17
C PRO A 158 26.30 -12.34 -18.08
N ILE A 159 26.87 -13.54 -18.20
CA ILE A 159 28.12 -13.76 -18.93
C ILE A 159 27.84 -13.82 -20.43
N GLY A 160 28.55 -12.99 -21.20
CA GLY A 160 28.45 -12.96 -22.66
C GLY A 160 27.22 -12.25 -23.21
N ALA A 161 26.44 -11.56 -22.36
CA ALA A 161 25.27 -10.81 -22.78
C ALA A 161 25.66 -9.50 -23.50
N SER A 162 25.06 -9.23 -24.66
CA SER A 162 25.20 -7.94 -25.32
C SER A 162 24.25 -6.90 -24.69
N PRO A 163 24.63 -5.61 -24.63
CA PRO A 163 23.75 -4.58 -24.07
C PRO A 163 22.39 -4.45 -24.78
N GLY A 164 22.36 -4.73 -26.10
CA GLY A 164 21.13 -4.71 -26.88
C GLY A 164 20.19 -5.85 -26.52
N ASP A 165 20.73 -7.06 -26.33
CA ASP A 165 19.96 -8.25 -25.97
C ASP A 165 19.39 -8.18 -24.55
N ALA A 166 20.09 -7.50 -23.64
CA ALA A 166 19.66 -7.35 -22.26
C ALA A 166 18.62 -6.23 -22.05
N LEU A 167 18.36 -5.38 -23.06
CA LEU A 167 17.58 -4.15 -22.91
C LEU A 167 16.18 -4.41 -22.32
N GLY A 168 15.44 -5.38 -22.88
CA GLY A 168 14.09 -5.71 -22.41
C GLY A 168 14.07 -6.18 -20.95
N GLY A 169 15.04 -7.00 -20.57
CA GLY A 169 15.22 -7.44 -19.20
C GLY A 169 15.56 -6.28 -18.26
N VAL A 170 16.51 -5.43 -18.63
CA VAL A 170 16.92 -4.27 -17.81
C VAL A 170 15.76 -3.29 -17.63
N MET A 171 14.98 -3.01 -18.68
CA MET A 171 13.80 -2.13 -18.59
C MET A 171 12.76 -2.67 -17.59
N LEU A 172 12.45 -3.97 -17.65
CA LEU A 172 11.51 -4.58 -16.70
C LEU A 172 12.07 -4.59 -15.27
N THR A 173 13.38 -4.79 -15.08
CA THR A 173 14.01 -4.64 -13.76
C THR A 173 13.82 -3.20 -13.24
N ALA A 174 14.02 -2.19 -14.08
CA ALA A 174 13.83 -0.79 -13.68
C ALA A 174 12.38 -0.50 -13.28
N VAL A 175 11.40 -1.04 -14.01
CA VAL A 175 9.97 -0.96 -13.64
C VAL A 175 9.73 -1.61 -12.28
N GLY A 176 10.24 -2.82 -12.05
CA GLY A 176 10.14 -3.51 -10.76
C GLY A 176 10.73 -2.71 -9.60
N CYS A 177 11.91 -2.12 -9.81
CA CYS A 177 12.56 -1.23 -8.83
C CYS A 177 11.73 0.04 -8.56
N PHE A 178 11.15 0.65 -9.60
CA PHE A 178 10.30 1.84 -9.46
C PHE A 178 9.05 1.55 -8.62
N PHE A 179 8.33 0.47 -8.92
CA PHE A 179 7.15 0.09 -8.13
C PHE A 179 7.52 -0.35 -6.71
N THR A 180 8.69 -0.98 -6.53
CA THR A 180 9.23 -1.29 -5.19
C THR A 180 9.46 -0.02 -4.39
N TYR A 181 10.08 1.00 -5.00
CA TYR A 181 10.28 2.30 -4.36
C TYR A 181 8.94 2.95 -4.00
N PHE A 182 7.98 2.96 -4.92
CA PHE A 182 6.65 3.52 -4.67
C PHE A 182 5.95 2.81 -3.50
N PHE A 183 5.99 1.47 -3.48
CA PHE A 183 5.43 0.65 -2.41
C PHE A 183 6.11 0.94 -1.06
N TRP A 184 7.45 0.90 -1.02
CA TRP A 184 8.23 1.21 0.16
C TRP A 184 7.90 2.61 0.69
N LYS A 185 7.83 3.59 -0.21
CA LYS A 185 7.56 4.97 0.16
C LYS A 185 6.16 5.13 0.74
N ALA A 186 5.13 4.55 0.13
CA ALA A 186 3.77 4.60 0.63
C ALA A 186 3.64 4.04 2.05
N VAL A 187 4.27 2.90 2.33
CA VAL A 187 4.25 2.29 3.68
C VAL A 187 4.96 3.18 4.71
N THR A 188 6.16 3.66 4.40
CA THR A 188 6.92 4.51 5.34
C THR A 188 6.18 5.81 5.65
N GLU A 189 5.60 6.46 4.65
CA GLU A 189 4.84 7.70 4.84
C GLU A 189 3.54 7.48 5.61
N THR A 190 2.83 6.38 5.36
CA THR A 190 1.62 6.04 6.12
C THR A 190 1.95 5.81 7.59
N ARG A 191 3.05 5.12 7.89
CA ARG A 191 3.52 4.94 9.26
C ARG A 191 3.83 6.28 9.92
N ASP A 192 4.56 7.16 9.24
CA ASP A 192 4.91 8.47 9.77
C ASP A 192 3.64 9.28 10.10
N TYR A 193 2.63 9.26 9.23
CA TYR A 193 1.34 9.88 9.50
C TYR A 193 0.58 9.23 10.66
N HIS A 194 0.58 7.90 10.74
CA HIS A 194 -0.09 7.19 11.82
C HIS A 194 0.45 7.62 13.19
N VAL A 195 1.78 7.76 13.32
CA VAL A 195 2.41 8.26 14.54
C VAL A 195 2.04 9.71 14.81
N GLN A 196 2.01 10.57 13.77
CA GLN A 196 1.65 11.98 13.91
C GLN A 196 0.20 12.21 14.32
N GLU A 197 -0.72 11.35 13.91
CA GLU A 197 -2.15 11.51 14.22
C GLU A 197 -2.52 10.85 15.57
N ASN A 198 -2.04 9.63 15.82
CA ASN A 198 -2.50 8.82 16.94
C ASN A 198 -1.58 8.85 18.17
N HIS A 199 -0.32 9.26 17.99
CA HIS A 199 0.67 9.34 19.08
C HIS A 199 1.20 10.77 19.25
N VAL A 200 0.41 11.78 18.87
CA VAL A 200 0.78 13.18 19.08
C VAL A 200 0.86 13.49 20.57
N HIS A 201 2.00 14.02 20.99
CA HIS A 201 2.21 14.44 22.37
C HIS A 201 2.96 15.77 22.38
N THR A 202 2.69 16.61 23.38
CA THR A 202 3.31 17.93 23.52
C THR A 202 4.81 17.84 23.87
N ASP A 203 5.21 16.75 24.51
CA ASP A 203 6.62 16.41 24.75
C ASP A 203 7.22 15.66 23.55
N VAL A 204 8.27 16.25 22.97
CA VAL A 204 9.04 15.69 21.85
C VAL A 204 9.65 14.32 22.16
N ARG A 205 10.00 14.04 23.43
CA ARG A 205 10.63 12.77 23.81
C ARG A 205 9.66 11.60 23.69
N VAL A 206 8.42 11.81 24.11
CA VAL A 206 7.35 10.80 24.00
C VAL A 206 7.04 10.51 22.53
N MET A 207 7.09 11.54 21.68
CA MET A 207 6.92 11.38 20.23
C MET A 207 8.10 10.62 19.59
N GLU A 208 9.34 10.90 20.00
CA GLU A 208 10.53 10.17 19.54
C GLU A 208 10.50 8.69 19.96
N GLU A 209 10.06 8.41 21.19
CA GLU A 209 9.86 7.04 21.67
C GLU A 209 8.77 6.32 20.87
N ALA A 210 7.63 6.96 20.62
CA ALA A 210 6.56 6.40 19.78
C ALA A 210 7.02 6.12 18.34
N MET A 211 7.83 7.01 17.77
CA MET A 211 8.42 6.82 16.43
C MET A 211 9.44 5.67 16.40
N ALA A 212 10.21 5.50 17.47
CA ALA A 212 11.15 4.39 17.62
C ALA A 212 10.40 3.06 17.79
N GLU A 213 9.33 3.01 18.58
CA GLU A 213 8.49 1.82 18.74
C GLU A 213 7.84 1.38 17.42
N HIS A 214 7.55 2.32 16.52
CA HIS A 214 7.04 2.06 15.17
C HIS A 214 8.14 2.08 14.10
N SER A 215 9.39 1.75 14.45
CA SER A 215 10.49 1.71 13.48
C SER A 215 10.22 0.70 12.35
N LEU A 216 10.44 1.15 11.11
CA LEU A 216 10.38 0.32 9.90
C LEU A 216 11.79 0.07 9.32
N PHE A 217 12.85 0.23 10.11
CA PHE A 217 14.22 0.09 9.62
C PHE A 217 14.53 -1.35 9.19
N ALA A 218 14.27 -2.32 10.04
CA ALA A 218 14.44 -3.74 9.72
C ALA A 218 13.44 -4.24 8.67
N TRP A 219 12.25 -3.64 8.61
CA TRP A 219 11.28 -3.89 7.52
C TRP A 219 11.81 -3.38 6.17
N THR A 220 12.47 -2.22 6.12
CA THR A 220 13.10 -1.71 4.89
C THR A 220 14.15 -2.67 4.36
N ILE A 221 14.98 -3.24 5.24
CA ILE A 221 15.97 -4.27 4.87
C ILE A 221 15.28 -5.54 4.39
N MET A 222 14.13 -5.89 4.98
CA MET A 222 13.33 -7.02 4.53
C MET A 222 12.78 -6.82 3.11
N VAL A 223 12.32 -5.61 2.75
CA VAL A 223 11.91 -5.28 1.38
C VAL A 223 13.06 -5.47 0.39
N VAL A 224 14.26 -4.98 0.73
CA VAL A 224 15.46 -5.17 -0.11
C VAL A 224 15.80 -6.66 -0.24
N THR A 225 15.76 -7.40 0.87
CA THR A 225 16.04 -8.84 0.91
C THR A 225 15.04 -9.62 0.06
N TRP A 226 13.76 -9.23 0.09
CA TRP A 226 12.70 -9.82 -0.72
C TRP A 226 12.94 -9.62 -2.22
N VAL A 227 13.30 -8.39 -2.64
CA VAL A 227 13.65 -8.10 -4.05
C VAL A 227 14.88 -8.90 -4.50
N LEU A 228 15.93 -8.95 -3.69
CA LEU A 228 17.13 -9.74 -4.01
C LEU A 228 16.82 -11.23 -4.12
N THR A 229 16.02 -11.76 -3.20
CA THR A 229 15.56 -13.16 -3.24
C THR A 229 14.74 -13.42 -4.49
N MET A 230 13.92 -12.47 -4.92
CA MET A 230 13.14 -12.56 -6.15
C MET A 230 14.02 -12.63 -7.40
N VAL A 231 15.05 -11.77 -7.47
CA VAL A 231 16.04 -11.80 -8.56
C VAL A 231 16.78 -13.14 -8.57
N ILE A 232 17.23 -13.64 -7.42
CA ILE A 232 17.89 -14.95 -7.31
C ILE A 232 16.94 -16.08 -7.76
N ASN A 233 15.68 -16.05 -7.34
CA ASN A 233 14.69 -17.04 -7.70
C ASN A 233 14.38 -17.04 -9.21
N GLY A 234 14.12 -15.87 -9.77
CA GLY A 234 13.85 -15.71 -11.19
C GLY A 234 15.08 -16.05 -12.05
N TRP A 235 16.27 -15.62 -11.63
CA TRP A 235 17.52 -15.92 -12.31
C TRP A 235 17.77 -17.42 -12.33
N SER A 236 17.72 -18.09 -11.18
CA SER A 236 17.96 -19.53 -11.10
C SER A 236 16.94 -20.34 -11.90
N GLY A 237 15.67 -19.96 -11.89
CA GLY A 237 14.63 -20.62 -12.69
C GLY A 237 14.87 -20.43 -14.20
N ALA A 238 15.12 -19.19 -14.64
CA ALA A 238 15.37 -18.89 -16.05
C ALA A 238 16.67 -19.53 -16.56
N HIS A 239 17.73 -19.51 -15.75
CA HIS A 239 19.02 -20.09 -16.08
C HIS A 239 18.93 -21.61 -16.27
N PHE A 240 18.27 -22.31 -15.35
CA PHE A 240 18.08 -23.76 -15.43
C PHE A 240 17.37 -24.19 -16.73
N ILE A 241 16.35 -23.44 -17.14
CA ILE A 241 15.60 -23.72 -18.38
C ILE A 241 16.42 -23.36 -19.62
N ALA A 242 17.20 -22.27 -19.56
CA ALA A 242 17.97 -21.78 -20.70
C ALA A 242 19.15 -22.69 -21.07
N GLU A 243 19.72 -23.43 -20.12
CA GLU A 243 20.85 -24.35 -20.35
C GLU A 243 20.45 -25.59 -21.18
N ARG A 244 19.16 -25.96 -21.19
CA ARG A 244 18.53 -27.07 -21.96
C ARG A 244 19.07 -28.48 -21.71
N ASP A 245 20.23 -28.64 -21.10
CA ASP A 245 20.83 -29.93 -20.79
C ASP A 245 20.23 -30.58 -19.53
N VAL A 246 19.51 -29.79 -18.72
CA VAL A 246 18.84 -30.18 -17.46
C VAL A 246 19.77 -30.92 -16.50
N THR A 247 21.06 -30.54 -16.47
CA THR A 247 22.05 -31.20 -15.61
C THR A 247 22.33 -30.45 -14.31
N ASN A 248 22.08 -29.13 -14.29
CA ASN A 248 22.46 -28.27 -13.18
C ASN A 248 21.41 -28.23 -12.05
N TYR A 249 21.27 -29.35 -11.34
CA TYR A 249 20.34 -29.48 -10.21
C TYR A 249 20.66 -28.53 -9.04
N ALA A 250 21.88 -28.01 -8.94
CA ALA A 250 22.23 -27.05 -7.90
C ALA A 250 21.50 -25.71 -8.12
N VAL A 251 21.48 -25.20 -9.36
CA VAL A 251 20.72 -24.00 -9.72
C VAL A 251 19.22 -24.24 -9.53
N TYR A 252 18.72 -25.41 -9.91
CA TYR A 252 17.33 -25.77 -9.67
C TYR A 252 16.96 -25.80 -8.17
N ALA A 253 17.84 -26.35 -7.31
CA ALA A 253 17.62 -26.35 -5.87
C ALA A 253 17.59 -24.91 -5.30
N VAL A 254 18.43 -24.00 -5.81
CA VAL A 254 18.39 -22.57 -5.46
C VAL A 254 17.03 -21.99 -5.83
N HIS A 255 16.48 -22.29 -7.02
CA HIS A 255 15.13 -21.87 -7.40
C HIS A 255 14.08 -22.38 -6.41
N LEU A 256 14.09 -23.66 -6.06
CA LEU A 256 13.09 -24.22 -5.13
C LEU A 256 13.17 -23.60 -3.73
N ILE A 257 14.38 -23.51 -3.15
CA ILE A 257 14.57 -22.99 -1.79
C ILE A 257 14.22 -21.50 -1.74
N SER A 258 14.73 -20.71 -2.70
CA SER A 258 14.48 -19.27 -2.74
C SER A 258 13.00 -18.95 -2.97
N GLY A 259 12.24 -19.80 -3.69
CA GLY A 259 10.81 -19.59 -3.90
C GLY A 259 9.99 -19.75 -2.62
N VAL A 260 10.31 -20.75 -1.80
CA VAL A 260 9.67 -20.92 -0.48
C VAL A 260 10.01 -19.74 0.44
N VAL A 261 11.27 -19.31 0.45
CA VAL A 261 11.70 -18.13 1.24
C VAL A 261 11.01 -16.86 0.75
N LEU A 262 10.85 -16.69 -0.56
CA LEU A 262 10.18 -15.54 -1.18
C LEU A 262 8.74 -15.38 -0.71
N ILE A 263 7.99 -16.48 -0.60
CA ILE A 263 6.60 -16.48 -0.12
C ILE A 263 6.53 -16.08 1.35
N TYR A 264 7.41 -16.65 2.19
CA TYR A 264 7.50 -16.26 3.60
C TYR A 264 7.82 -14.77 3.75
N LEU A 265 8.83 -14.28 3.02
CA LEU A 265 9.25 -12.88 3.05
C LEU A 265 8.14 -11.95 2.56
N LEU A 266 7.38 -12.32 1.52
CA LEU A 266 6.21 -11.55 1.07
C LEU A 266 5.19 -11.41 2.20
N MET A 267 4.80 -12.51 2.82
CA MET A 267 3.81 -12.49 3.89
C MET A 267 4.28 -11.68 5.09
N HIS A 268 5.54 -11.82 5.48
CA HIS A 268 6.13 -11.02 6.56
C HIS A 268 6.13 -9.52 6.23
N MET A 269 6.54 -9.18 5.00
CA MET A 269 6.59 -7.81 4.50
C MET A 269 5.22 -7.13 4.48
N LEU A 270 4.14 -7.88 4.20
CA LEU A 270 2.76 -7.36 4.24
C LEU A 270 2.18 -7.31 5.66
N TRP A 271 2.50 -8.30 6.49
CA TRP A 271 1.97 -8.41 7.85
C TRP A 271 2.49 -7.29 8.77
N PHE A 272 3.80 -7.01 8.75
CA PHE A 272 4.40 -6.12 9.76
C PHE A 272 3.84 -4.68 9.72
N PRO A 273 3.74 -4.01 8.56
CA PRO A 273 3.13 -2.68 8.50
C PRO A 273 1.67 -2.67 8.93
N GLN A 274 0.89 -3.68 8.55
CA GLN A 274 -0.50 -3.78 9.00
C GLN A 274 -0.59 -3.87 10.51
N ARG A 275 0.29 -4.65 11.14
CA ARG A 275 0.29 -4.78 12.60
C ARG A 275 0.66 -3.46 13.31
N MET A 276 1.58 -2.70 12.72
CA MET A 276 1.99 -1.38 13.23
C MET A 276 0.93 -0.31 13.02
N LEU A 277 0.12 -0.41 11.96
CA LEU A 277 -0.87 0.61 11.59
C LEU A 277 -2.28 0.36 12.19
N GLY A 278 -2.56 -0.87 12.63
CA GLY A 278 -3.86 -1.28 13.19
C GLY A 278 -4.96 -1.51 12.14
N GLU A 279 -6.14 -1.94 12.59
CA GLU A 279 -7.30 -2.18 11.73
C GLU A 279 -7.99 -0.85 11.40
N GLY A 280 -7.77 -0.31 10.20
CA GLY A 280 -8.44 0.91 9.71
C GLY A 280 -7.56 1.87 8.92
N ALA A 281 -6.24 1.74 9.01
CA ALA A 281 -5.32 2.54 8.22
C ALA A 281 -5.38 2.19 6.72
N LYS A 282 -5.33 3.20 5.87
CA LYS A 282 -5.15 3.04 4.42
C LYS A 282 -3.74 3.46 4.04
N VAL A 283 -2.95 2.53 3.49
CA VAL A 283 -1.58 2.83 3.07
C VAL A 283 -1.59 3.68 1.80
N ARG A 284 -1.00 4.87 1.88
CA ARG A 284 -0.98 5.90 0.83
C ARG A 284 0.27 6.78 0.98
N THR A 285 0.68 7.44 -0.12
CA THR A 285 1.73 8.46 -0.08
C THR A 285 1.18 9.80 0.43
N LYS A 286 2.07 10.70 0.88
CA LYS A 286 1.70 12.08 1.30
C LYS A 286 0.94 12.82 0.21
N ALA A 287 1.41 12.72 -1.02
CA ALA A 287 0.77 13.37 -2.16
C ALA A 287 -0.65 12.82 -2.43
N ALA A 288 -0.85 11.49 -2.31
CA ALA A 288 -2.16 10.89 -2.50
C ALA A 288 -3.13 11.24 -1.36
N ALA A 289 -2.63 11.33 -0.12
CA ALA A 289 -3.43 11.78 1.01
C ALA A 289 -3.84 13.26 0.88
N ALA A 290 -2.91 14.12 0.43
CA ALA A 290 -3.21 15.54 0.19
C ALA A 290 -4.21 15.71 -0.96
N ALA A 291 -4.05 15.00 -2.07
CA ALA A 291 -4.99 15.04 -3.19
C ALA A 291 -6.41 14.58 -2.78
N ASP A 292 -6.53 13.51 -1.98
CA ASP A 292 -7.84 13.09 -1.46
C ASP A 292 -8.43 14.13 -0.50
N ALA A 293 -7.60 14.80 0.32
CA ALA A 293 -8.05 15.88 1.19
C ALA A 293 -8.53 17.10 0.39
N ASP A 294 -7.81 17.46 -0.68
CA ASP A 294 -8.18 18.55 -1.59
C ASP A 294 -9.51 18.22 -2.30
N LEU A 295 -9.70 16.98 -2.76
CA LEU A 295 -10.98 16.52 -3.34
C LEU A 295 -12.14 16.54 -2.33
N LEU A 296 -11.87 16.29 -1.05
CA LEU A 296 -12.87 16.37 0.01
C LEU A 296 -13.19 17.83 0.39
N ILE A 297 -12.22 18.73 0.30
CA ILE A 297 -12.41 20.17 0.48
C ILE A 297 -13.23 20.74 -0.67
N GLU A 298 -13.01 20.30 -1.91
CA GLU A 298 -13.84 20.65 -3.08
C GLU A 298 -15.27 20.09 -2.98
N GLY A 299 -15.46 18.95 -2.31
CA GLY A 299 -16.78 18.37 -2.04
C GLY A 299 -17.55 19.02 -0.88
N VAL A 300 -16.89 19.84 -0.07
CA VAL A 300 -17.57 20.77 0.84
C VAL A 300 -17.81 22.03 0.04
N ILE A 301 -19.05 22.21 -0.44
CA ILE A 301 -19.51 23.51 -0.92
C ILE A 301 -19.46 24.46 0.29
N LEU A 302 -18.30 25.06 0.57
CA LEU A 302 -18.23 26.37 1.20
C LEU A 302 -18.86 27.29 0.16
N ALA A 303 -20.19 27.36 0.19
CA ALA A 303 -20.95 28.22 -0.68
C ALA A 303 -20.36 29.61 -0.47
N ALA A 304 -19.60 30.11 -1.45
CA ALA A 304 -18.88 31.36 -1.31
C ALA A 304 -19.93 32.40 -0.94
N GLU A 305 -19.88 32.87 0.31
CA GLU A 305 -20.81 33.88 0.77
C GLU A 305 -20.51 35.14 -0.04
N GLY A 306 -21.55 35.70 -0.64
CA GLY A 306 -21.45 36.91 -1.44
C GLY A 306 -20.99 38.09 -0.57
N GLU A 307 -20.32 39.04 -1.20
CA GLU A 307 -19.85 40.27 -0.56
C GLU A 307 -20.64 41.46 -1.09
N CYS A 308 -20.94 42.43 -0.23
CA CYS A 308 -21.61 43.65 -0.66
C CYS A 308 -20.73 44.44 -1.64
N PRO A 309 -21.19 44.77 -2.86
CA PRO A 309 -20.38 45.45 -3.87
C PRO A 309 -19.95 46.88 -3.47
N SER A 310 -20.56 47.44 -2.42
CA SER A 310 -20.26 48.80 -1.96
C SER A 310 -19.40 48.87 -0.70
N CYS A 311 -19.43 47.84 0.16
CA CYS A 311 -18.74 47.89 1.46
C CYS A 311 -18.05 46.58 1.84
N GLU A 312 -18.05 45.59 0.95
CA GLU A 312 -17.38 44.29 1.10
C GLU A 312 -17.84 43.49 2.33
N ALA A 313 -18.95 43.88 2.96
CA ALA A 313 -19.53 43.13 4.07
C ALA A 313 -20.19 41.84 3.56
N ASN A 314 -19.99 40.74 4.29
CA ASN A 314 -20.60 39.45 3.97
C ASN A 314 -22.13 39.56 3.89
N ALA A 315 -22.69 38.98 2.84
CA ALA A 315 -24.11 38.83 2.61
C ALA A 315 -24.45 37.33 2.59
N PRO A 316 -25.60 36.90 3.13
CA PRO A 316 -26.06 35.51 3.13
C PRO A 316 -26.61 35.11 1.75
N ILE A 317 -25.82 35.35 0.70
CA ILE A 317 -26.10 35.04 -0.70
C ILE A 317 -25.01 34.09 -1.15
N SER A 318 -25.33 33.09 -1.96
CA SER A 318 -24.33 32.14 -2.46
C SER A 318 -24.65 31.67 -3.86
N GLN A 319 -23.73 30.96 -4.52
CA GLN A 319 -23.97 30.39 -5.85
C GLN A 319 -23.92 28.86 -5.77
N ASN A 320 -24.82 28.19 -6.50
CA ASN A 320 -24.81 26.72 -6.60
C ASN A 320 -23.88 26.24 -7.73
N GLU A 321 -23.69 24.92 -7.83
CA GLU A 321 -22.84 24.28 -8.86
C GLU A 321 -23.29 24.57 -10.31
N ASN A 322 -24.54 24.99 -10.50
CA ASN A 322 -25.10 25.36 -11.80
C ASN A 322 -24.92 26.85 -12.13
N GLY A 323 -24.27 27.63 -11.26
CA GLY A 323 -24.08 29.07 -11.43
C GLY A 323 -25.29 29.92 -11.03
N GLU A 324 -26.31 29.35 -10.39
CA GLU A 324 -27.51 30.06 -9.95
C GLU A 324 -27.34 30.66 -8.55
N THR A 325 -27.86 31.87 -8.35
CA THR A 325 -27.77 32.59 -7.07
C THR A 325 -28.82 32.08 -6.08
N ILE A 326 -28.36 31.53 -4.96
CA ILE A 326 -29.17 31.08 -3.82
C ILE A 326 -29.30 32.20 -2.79
N VAL A 327 -30.53 32.44 -2.35
CA VAL A 327 -30.91 33.46 -1.36
C VAL A 327 -31.86 32.89 -0.31
N ASP A 328 -31.90 33.55 0.84
CA ASP A 328 -32.88 33.25 1.90
C ASP A 328 -34.27 33.76 1.53
N CYS A 329 -35.31 33.08 2.01
CA CYS A 329 -36.68 33.55 1.86
C CYS A 329 -36.91 34.86 2.61
N ALA A 330 -37.68 35.78 2.03
CA ALA A 330 -37.99 37.08 2.65
C ALA A 330 -39.04 36.98 3.78
N SER A 331 -39.77 35.86 3.86
CA SER A 331 -40.81 35.67 4.86
C SER A 331 -40.20 35.39 6.23
N PRO A 332 -40.53 36.17 7.29
CA PRO A 332 -39.91 36.02 8.61
C PRO A 332 -40.21 34.67 9.30
N ASN A 333 -41.17 33.89 8.77
CA ASN A 333 -41.52 32.56 9.26
C ASN A 333 -41.03 31.41 8.35
N CYS A 334 -40.17 31.70 7.37
CA CYS A 334 -39.67 30.71 6.42
C CYS A 334 -38.14 30.77 6.32
N ASN A 335 -37.47 29.74 6.85
CA ASN A 335 -36.00 29.62 6.85
C ASN A 335 -35.50 28.76 5.67
N SER A 336 -36.17 28.81 4.52
CA SER A 336 -35.72 28.08 3.33
C SER A 336 -34.78 28.95 2.49
N ARG A 337 -33.85 28.30 1.80
CA ARG A 337 -32.98 28.92 0.78
C ARG A 337 -33.31 28.33 -0.58
N GLY A 338 -33.23 29.15 -1.62
CA GLY A 338 -33.47 28.68 -2.98
C GLY A 338 -33.06 29.70 -4.03
N VAL A 339 -33.26 29.35 -5.29
CA VAL A 339 -32.85 30.18 -6.42
C VAL A 339 -33.64 31.48 -6.44
N ALA A 340 -32.95 32.60 -6.62
CA ALA A 340 -33.57 33.92 -6.66
C ALA A 340 -34.65 34.00 -7.75
N GLY A 341 -35.85 34.48 -7.37
CA GLY A 341 -36.99 34.60 -8.27
C GLY A 341 -37.89 33.36 -8.39
N GLU A 342 -37.42 32.19 -7.92
CA GLU A 342 -38.22 30.97 -7.88
C GLU A 342 -39.23 30.96 -6.72
N THR A 343 -40.20 30.04 -6.79
CA THR A 343 -41.22 29.90 -5.74
C THR A 343 -40.65 29.07 -4.59
N CYS A 344 -40.72 29.62 -3.37
CA CYS A 344 -40.31 28.95 -2.16
C CYS A 344 -41.23 27.77 -1.82
N GLU A 345 -40.66 26.58 -1.66
CA GLU A 345 -41.43 25.37 -1.27
C GLU A 345 -41.99 25.44 0.16
N GLY A 346 -41.40 26.27 1.03
CA GLY A 346 -41.80 26.39 2.44
C GLY A 346 -42.98 27.33 2.70
N CYS A 347 -43.05 28.46 2.00
CA CYS A 347 -44.10 29.48 2.22
C CYS A 347 -44.85 29.90 0.94
N ASN A 348 -44.49 29.33 -0.22
CA ASN A 348 -45.11 29.61 -1.52
C ASN A 348 -44.98 31.07 -1.99
N GLU A 349 -44.10 31.86 -1.37
CA GLU A 349 -43.71 33.20 -1.84
C GLU A 349 -42.50 33.11 -2.78
N LYS A 350 -42.24 34.15 -3.57
CA LYS A 350 -41.05 34.17 -4.44
C LYS A 350 -39.80 34.54 -3.67
N TYR A 351 -38.70 33.85 -3.92
CA TYR A 351 -37.39 34.23 -3.41
C TYR A 351 -37.01 35.65 -3.92
N PRO A 352 -36.42 36.49 -3.05
CA PRO A 352 -36.10 37.86 -3.40
C PRO A 352 -35.04 37.92 -4.51
N THR A 353 -35.24 38.78 -5.50
CA THR A 353 -34.25 39.03 -6.57
C THR A 353 -33.30 40.19 -6.25
N ARG A 354 -33.52 40.85 -5.11
CA ARG A 354 -32.73 41.97 -4.60
C ARG A 354 -32.49 41.81 -3.11
N TYR A 355 -31.31 42.22 -2.66
CA TYR A 355 -30.93 42.17 -1.25
C TYR A 355 -30.47 43.55 -0.77
N THR A 356 -30.93 43.91 0.43
CA THR A 356 -30.51 45.13 1.10
C THR A 356 -29.42 44.79 2.10
N CYS A 357 -28.20 45.30 1.87
CA CYS A 357 -27.08 45.08 2.77
C CYS A 357 -27.40 45.65 4.17
N THR A 358 -27.26 44.83 5.20
CA THR A 358 -27.50 45.24 6.59
C THR A 358 -26.46 46.23 7.12
N ASN A 359 -25.27 46.29 6.51
CA ASN A 359 -24.18 47.15 6.97
C ASN A 359 -24.22 48.56 6.34
N CYS A 360 -24.39 48.67 5.02
CA CYS A 360 -24.40 49.98 4.33
C CYS A 360 -25.76 50.41 3.78
N GLY A 361 -26.79 49.55 3.88
CA GLY A 361 -28.16 49.88 3.45
C GLY A 361 -28.38 49.91 1.94
N ILE A 362 -27.39 49.56 1.11
CA ILE A 362 -27.55 49.51 -0.34
C ILE A 362 -28.47 48.35 -0.75
N ASN A 363 -29.42 48.63 -1.65
CA ASN A 363 -30.32 47.64 -2.22
C ASN A 363 -29.91 47.35 -3.67
N SER A 364 -29.27 46.20 -3.88
CA SER A 364 -28.76 45.77 -5.19
C SER A 364 -29.35 44.42 -5.59
N PRO A 365 -29.39 44.10 -6.90
CA PRO A 365 -29.61 42.74 -7.40
C PRO A 365 -28.72 41.73 -6.69
N VAL A 366 -29.26 40.54 -6.39
CA VAL A 366 -28.53 39.49 -5.65
C VAL A 366 -27.31 38.96 -6.41
N VAL A 367 -27.31 39.06 -7.73
CA VAL A 367 -26.18 38.69 -8.59
C VAL A 367 -24.97 39.58 -8.35
N ASP A 368 -25.17 40.87 -8.06
CA ASP A 368 -24.09 41.84 -7.84
C ASP A 368 -23.34 41.59 -6.51
N PHE A 369 -23.84 40.70 -5.65
CA PHE A 369 -23.17 40.27 -4.43
C PHE A 369 -22.24 39.08 -4.66
N ILE A 370 -22.30 38.43 -5.81
CA ILE A 370 -21.35 37.37 -6.18
C ILE A 370 -20.17 38.05 -6.89
N PRO A 371 -18.95 38.02 -6.31
CA PRO A 371 -17.80 38.61 -6.98
C PRO A 371 -17.49 37.84 -8.26
N ASP A 372 -17.39 38.54 -9.40
CA ASP A 372 -16.88 38.00 -10.66
C ASP A 372 -15.40 37.62 -10.48
N LYS A 373 -15.15 36.40 -9.99
CA LYS A 373 -13.79 35.84 -9.90
C LYS A 373 -13.31 35.20 -11.21
N GLU A 374 -14.13 35.20 -12.26
CA GLU A 374 -13.75 34.75 -13.60
C GLU A 374 -13.43 35.92 -14.54
N ALA A 375 -12.27 36.54 -14.35
CA ALA A 375 -11.66 37.39 -15.37
C ALA A 375 -10.14 37.52 -15.20
N TRP A 376 -9.42 36.41 -15.02
CA TRP A 376 -8.01 36.26 -15.45
C TRP A 376 -7.52 34.82 -15.41
#